data_AF-A7RNG3-F1
#
_entry.id   AF-A7RNG3-F1
#
_cell.length_a   1.000
_cell.length_b   1.000
_cell.length_c   1.000
_cell.angle_alpha   90.00
_cell.angle_beta   90.00
_cell.angle_gamma   90.00
#
_symmetry.space_group_name_H-M   'P 1'
#
loop_
_entity.id
_entity.type
_entity.pdbx_description
1 polymer ?
#
loop_
_entity_poly.entity_id
_entity_poly.type
_entity_poly.pdbx_seq_one_letter_code
_entity_poly.pdbx_strand_id
1 'polypeptide(L)'
;MRFTPTYQGQGIPTAQRIAFTCAYTLIICLSLLGNTMLVAIIYKFPRMRTRTNYLLMNAAISDIAGVVILGRTIYVFAMDDISFDIPGWLGEALCKIFPFLRDTSIMVSVHSMVAITCDRFYAVVFPTMQTPSLLRAKFVVPFIWVTSIAYFSPYFFVYRIRVIYNARFCLSVWDAPFDPLQSPKKFQLTLIVTMFMIPLSVIVVLYTAIAISLRRQKIPGVAQEESIERRRKRNKKVCIMAAVIVLGFFICWVPYH
;
A
#
# COMPACT_ATOMS: atom_id res chain seq x y z
N MET A 1 50.79 9.97 -6.18
CA MET A 1 49.58 10.53 -6.82
C MET A 1 48.35 9.99 -6.10
N ARG A 2 47.66 10.83 -5.32
CA ARG A 2 46.34 10.50 -4.77
C ARG A 2 45.33 10.71 -5.90
N PHE A 3 44.72 9.63 -6.38
CA PHE A 3 43.53 9.74 -7.22
C PHE A 3 42.33 10.01 -6.30
N THR A 4 41.99 11.29 -6.13
CA THR A 4 40.66 11.70 -5.68
C THR A 4 39.70 11.56 -6.87
N PRO A 5 38.67 10.70 -6.82
CA PRO A 5 37.62 10.75 -7.82
C PRO A 5 36.68 11.91 -7.44
N THR A 6 36.77 13.00 -8.20
CA THR A 6 35.73 14.02 -8.29
C THR A 6 34.49 13.40 -8.95
N TYR A 7 33.64 12.76 -8.16
CA TYR A 7 32.23 12.61 -8.52
C TYR A 7 31.56 13.98 -8.39
N GLN A 8 31.67 14.82 -9.41
CA GLN A 8 30.75 15.94 -9.62
C GLN A 8 29.44 15.40 -10.22
N GLY A 9 28.77 14.50 -9.51
CA GLY A 9 27.33 14.38 -9.65
C GLY A 9 26.73 15.48 -8.79
N GLN A 10 25.90 16.38 -9.34
CA GLN A 10 25.10 17.26 -8.49
C GLN A 10 24.37 16.38 -7.49
N GLY A 11 24.75 16.45 -6.21
CA GLY A 11 23.98 15.86 -5.12
C GLY A 11 22.54 16.36 -5.20
N ILE A 12 21.60 15.60 -4.65
CA ILE A 12 20.18 15.98 -4.67
C ILE A 12 20.07 17.43 -4.15
N PRO A 13 19.51 18.38 -4.93
CA PRO A 13 19.43 19.77 -4.54
C PRO A 13 18.88 19.91 -3.12
N THR A 14 19.48 20.79 -2.30
CA THR A 14 19.10 20.98 -0.90
C THR A 14 17.60 21.20 -0.73
N ALA A 15 16.97 21.95 -1.64
CA ALA A 15 15.53 22.16 -1.66
C ALA A 15 14.73 20.85 -1.83
N GLN A 16 15.18 19.93 -2.70
CA GLN A 16 14.55 18.62 -2.88
C GLN A 16 14.74 17.73 -1.65
N ARG A 17 15.93 17.73 -1.05
CA ARG A 17 16.20 16.98 0.20
C ARG A 17 15.30 17.44 1.34
N ILE A 18 15.19 18.74 1.55
CA ILE A 18 14.30 19.33 2.56
C ILE A 18 12.85 18.94 2.25
N ALA A 19 12.41 19.11 1.00
CA ALA A 19 11.05 18.79 0.59
C ALA A 19 10.70 17.31 0.85
N PHE A 20 11.56 16.37 0.44
CA PHE A 20 11.34 14.94 0.69
C PHE A 20 11.39 14.59 2.17
N THR A 21 12.33 15.16 2.93
CA THR A 21 12.42 14.94 4.38
C THR A 21 11.14 15.39 5.07
N CYS A 22 10.65 16.60 4.79
CA CYS A 22 9.40 17.11 5.33
C CYS A 22 8.20 16.26 4.90
N ALA A 23 8.12 15.88 3.63
CA ALA A 23 7.02 15.06 3.10
C ALA A 23 6.97 13.67 3.75
N TYR A 24 8.09 12.94 3.83
CA TYR A 24 8.13 11.63 4.48
C TYR A 24 7.86 11.72 5.98
N THR A 25 8.35 12.75 6.66
CA THR A 25 8.01 13.00 8.08
C THR A 25 6.52 13.20 8.26
N LEU A 26 5.89 14.02 7.42
CA LEU A 26 4.44 14.24 7.46
C LEU A 26 3.66 12.96 7.18
N ILE A 27 4.07 12.18 6.17
CA ILE A 27 3.45 10.88 5.84
C ILE A 27 3.54 9.93 7.04
N ILE A 28 4.70 9.86 7.70
CA ILE A 28 4.89 9.02 8.87
C ILE A 28 3.97 9.44 10.02
N CYS A 29 3.95 10.73 10.36
CA CYS A 29 3.10 11.25 11.42
C CYS A 29 1.60 11.02 11.13
N LEU A 30 1.14 11.35 9.92
CA LEU A 30 -0.26 11.18 9.54
C LEU A 30 -0.68 9.71 9.48
N SER A 31 0.18 8.84 8.92
CA SER A 31 -0.08 7.40 8.87
C SER A 31 -0.18 6.81 10.27
N LEU A 32 0.80 7.08 11.15
CA LEU A 32 0.78 6.58 12.51
C LEU A 32 -0.43 7.09 13.28
N LEU A 33 -0.72 8.39 13.25
CA LEU A 33 -1.85 8.97 13.96
C LEU A 33 -3.19 8.42 13.44
N GLY A 34 -3.41 8.49 12.12
CA GLY A 34 -4.66 8.11 11.48
C GLY A 34 -4.96 6.62 11.63
N ASN A 35 -3.99 5.76 11.33
CA ASN A 35 -4.17 4.31 11.40
C ASN A 35 -4.28 3.83 12.85
N THR A 36 -3.51 4.39 13.79
CA THR A 36 -3.64 4.03 15.21
C THR A 36 -5.00 4.44 15.76
N MET A 37 -5.47 5.65 15.42
CA MET A 37 -6.81 6.11 15.81
C MET A 37 -7.90 5.20 15.23
N LEU A 38 -7.79 4.77 13.96
CA LEU A 38 -8.73 3.86 13.34
C LEU A 38 -8.81 2.52 14.09
N VAL A 39 -7.66 1.91 14.38
CA VAL A 39 -7.57 0.66 15.15
C VAL A 39 -8.18 0.86 16.55
N ALA A 40 -7.82 1.95 17.24
CA ALA A 40 -8.33 2.26 18.57
C ALA A 40 -9.86 2.42 18.60
N ILE A 41 -10.44 3.12 17.62
CA ILE A 41 -11.90 3.32 17.51
C ILE A 41 -12.61 1.98 17.31
N ILE A 42 -12.12 1.12 16.41
CA ILE A 42 -12.73 -0.18 16.13
C ILE A 42 -12.66 -1.10 17.35
N TYR A 43 -11.53 -1.07 18.08
CA TYR A 43 -11.37 -1.84 19.30
C TYR A 43 -12.28 -1.32 20.43
N LYS A 44 -12.30 0.00 20.65
CA LYS A 44 -13.03 0.66 21.74
C LYS A 44 -14.55 0.56 21.59
N PHE A 45 -15.09 0.63 20.37
CA PHE A 45 -16.53 0.68 20.13
C PHE A 45 -17.06 -0.62 19.51
N PRO A 46 -17.76 -1.49 20.26
CA PRO A 46 -18.30 -2.74 19.72
C PRO A 46 -19.22 -2.55 18.51
N ARG A 47 -19.96 -1.44 18.44
CA ARG A 47 -20.80 -1.07 17.28
C ARG A 47 -20.03 -0.95 15.97
N MET A 48 -18.72 -0.72 16.03
CA MET A 48 -17.82 -0.61 14.88
C MET A 48 -17.20 -1.95 14.49
N ARG A 49 -17.48 -3.07 15.18
CA ARG A 49 -16.90 -4.39 14.88
C ARG A 49 -17.66 -5.11 13.75
N THR A 50 -17.69 -4.47 12.59
CA THR A 50 -18.31 -5.01 11.37
C THR A 50 -17.28 -5.67 10.47
N ARG A 51 -17.71 -6.52 9.53
CA ARG A 51 -16.81 -7.20 8.59
C ARG A 51 -15.91 -6.23 7.82
N THR A 52 -16.49 -5.16 7.26
CA THR A 52 -15.71 -4.14 6.54
C THR A 52 -14.69 -3.45 7.44
N ASN A 53 -15.06 -3.20 8.69
CA ASN A 53 -14.17 -2.52 9.64
C ASN A 53 -13.01 -3.43 10.07
N TYR A 54 -13.18 -4.76 10.12
CA TYR A 54 -12.03 -5.66 10.29
C TYR A 54 -11.04 -5.59 9.13
N LEU A 55 -11.51 -5.40 7.89
CA LEU A 55 -10.62 -5.20 6.73
C LEU A 55 -9.93 -3.83 6.77
N LEU A 56 -10.63 -2.78 7.21
CA LEU A 56 -10.03 -1.46 7.46
C LEU A 56 -8.95 -1.53 8.54
N MET A 57 -9.21 -2.27 9.62
CA MET A 57 -8.25 -2.50 10.68
C MET A 57 -7.03 -3.30 10.17
N ASN A 58 -7.22 -4.30 9.31
CA ASN A 58 -6.12 -5.04 8.69
C ASN A 58 -5.21 -4.12 7.86
N ALA A 59 -5.79 -3.27 7.01
CA ALA A 59 -5.05 -2.28 6.22
C ALA A 59 -4.30 -1.28 7.12
N ALA A 60 -4.94 -0.80 8.20
CA ALA A 60 -4.28 0.10 9.14
C ALA A 60 -3.11 -0.56 9.88
N ILE A 61 -3.23 -1.83 10.26
CA ILE A 61 -2.13 -2.58 10.90
C ILE A 61 -0.97 -2.75 9.91
N SER A 62 -1.23 -3.08 8.65
CA SER A 62 -0.16 -3.16 7.64
C SER A 62 0.48 -1.79 7.42
N ASP A 63 -0.28 -0.72 7.29
CA ASP A 63 0.27 0.63 7.08
C ASP A 63 1.15 1.09 8.24
N ILE A 64 0.76 0.83 9.50
CA ILE A 64 1.58 1.11 10.68
C ILE A 64 2.90 0.32 10.62
N ALA A 65 2.84 -0.96 10.27
CA ALA A 65 4.04 -1.79 10.15
C ALA A 65 4.98 -1.28 9.03
N GLY A 66 4.41 -0.87 7.89
CA GLY A 66 5.17 -0.37 6.74
C GLY A 66 5.83 0.98 7.00
N VAL A 67 5.14 1.90 7.69
CA VAL A 67 5.59 3.28 7.87
C VAL A 67 6.75 3.42 8.86
N VAL A 68 6.84 2.52 9.86
CA VAL A 68 7.99 2.45 10.78
C VAL A 68 9.30 2.24 10.01
N ILE A 69 9.24 1.55 8.88
CA ILE A 69 10.42 1.22 8.05
C ILE A 69 10.81 2.41 7.16
N LEU A 70 9.87 3.31 6.84
CA LEU A 70 10.15 4.55 6.10
C LEU A 70 11.00 5.55 6.89
N GLY A 71 11.23 5.32 8.19
CA GLY A 71 12.18 6.09 8.98
C GLY A 71 13.60 6.09 8.38
N ARG A 72 14.01 4.99 7.74
CA ARG A 72 15.29 4.95 6.99
C ARG A 72 15.29 5.95 5.83
N THR A 73 14.18 6.11 5.13
CA THR A 73 14.06 7.04 4.01
C THR A 73 14.26 8.49 4.47
N ILE A 74 13.73 8.85 5.65
CA ILE A 74 14.01 10.16 6.26
C ILE A 74 15.51 10.34 6.49
N TYR A 75 16.16 9.36 7.11
CA TYR A 75 17.61 9.43 7.37
C TYR A 75 18.40 9.69 6.09
N VAL A 76 18.08 8.97 5.01
CA VAL A 76 18.73 9.13 3.70
C VAL A 76 18.63 10.56 3.17
N PHE A 77 17.42 11.14 3.12
CA PHE A 77 17.24 12.49 2.59
C PHE A 77 17.77 13.58 3.53
N ALA A 78 17.58 13.40 4.84
CA ALA A 78 18.01 14.36 5.84
C ALA A 78 19.55 14.45 5.92
N MET A 79 20.24 13.31 5.90
CA MET A 79 21.69 13.23 6.04
C MET A 79 22.46 13.25 4.71
N ASP A 80 21.76 13.17 3.57
CA ASP A 80 22.37 12.92 2.24
C ASP A 80 23.16 11.61 2.18
N ASP A 81 22.81 10.67 3.04
CA ASP A 81 23.59 9.44 3.20
C ASP A 81 22.74 8.22 2.91
N ILE A 82 23.03 7.60 1.75
CA ILE A 82 22.41 6.36 1.32
C ILE A 82 23.09 5.11 1.91
N SER A 83 24.16 5.28 2.69
CA SER A 83 24.89 4.20 3.34
C SER A 83 23.98 3.32 4.21
N PHE A 84 24.44 2.10 4.44
CA PHE A 84 23.81 1.10 5.29
C PHE A 84 24.85 0.60 6.29
N ASP A 85 25.15 1.43 7.27
CA ASP A 85 26.29 1.24 8.17
C ASP A 85 26.03 0.32 9.37
N ILE A 86 24.92 -0.41 9.37
CA ILE A 86 24.63 -1.43 10.38
C ILE A 86 25.53 -2.65 10.12
N PRO A 87 26.48 -2.99 11.02
CA PRO A 87 27.43 -4.06 10.78
C PRO A 87 26.84 -5.46 11.04
N GLY A 88 27.56 -6.47 10.55
CA GLY A 88 27.34 -7.88 10.91
C GLY A 88 26.03 -8.48 10.39
N TRP A 89 25.63 -9.57 11.02
CA TRP A 89 24.43 -10.33 10.63
C TRP A 89 23.14 -9.52 10.75
N LEU A 90 23.07 -8.58 11.71
CA LEU A 90 21.93 -7.69 11.89
C LEU A 90 21.74 -6.78 10.68
N GLY A 91 22.83 -6.21 10.15
CA GLY A 91 22.76 -5.38 8.95
C GLY A 91 22.22 -6.14 7.75
N GLU A 92 22.75 -7.34 7.51
CA GLU A 92 22.31 -8.19 6.40
C GLU A 92 20.83 -8.62 6.55
N ALA A 93 20.39 -8.92 7.78
CA ALA A 93 18.98 -9.22 8.06
C ALA A 93 18.09 -8.02 7.77
N LEU A 94 18.42 -6.83 8.28
CA LEU A 94 17.62 -5.61 8.08
C LEU A 94 17.59 -5.17 6.61
N CYS A 95 18.69 -5.36 5.87
CA CYS A 95 18.74 -5.09 4.43
C CYS A 95 17.71 -5.91 3.63
N LYS A 96 17.37 -7.11 4.09
CA LYS A 96 16.33 -7.96 3.48
C LYS A 96 14.94 -7.65 4.04
N ILE A 97 14.83 -7.55 5.37
CA ILE A 97 13.57 -7.40 6.10
C ILE A 97 12.89 -6.06 5.81
N PHE A 98 13.64 -4.96 5.74
CA PHE A 98 13.07 -3.64 5.53
C PHE A 98 12.32 -3.50 4.19
N PRO A 99 12.94 -3.73 3.02
CA PRO A 99 12.20 -3.66 1.76
C PRO A 99 11.08 -4.71 1.71
N PHE A 100 11.28 -5.90 2.30
CA PHE A 100 10.27 -6.96 2.33
C PHE A 100 9.02 -6.53 3.09
N LEU A 101 9.16 -6.06 4.32
CA LEU A 101 8.04 -5.62 5.15
C LEU A 101 7.36 -4.38 4.57
N ARG A 102 8.13 -3.43 4.02
CA ARG A 102 7.60 -2.24 3.36
C ARG A 102 6.68 -2.61 2.20
N ASP A 103 7.16 -3.43 1.26
CA ASP A 103 6.38 -3.72 0.05
C ASP A 103 5.27 -4.75 0.32
N THR A 104 5.47 -5.68 1.26
CA THR A 104 4.41 -6.56 1.77
C THR A 104 3.28 -5.76 2.41
N SER A 105 3.61 -4.77 3.23
CA SER A 105 2.61 -3.87 3.85
C SER A 105 1.75 -3.18 2.80
N ILE A 106 2.39 -2.61 1.77
CA ILE A 106 1.71 -1.97 0.64
C ILE A 106 0.73 -2.93 -0.04
N MET A 107 1.17 -4.15 -0.36
CA MET A 107 0.32 -5.17 -1.01
C MET A 107 -0.84 -5.62 -0.13
N VAL A 108 -0.61 -5.80 1.18
CA VAL A 108 -1.68 -6.12 2.14
C VAL A 108 -2.74 -5.01 2.15
N SER A 109 -2.33 -3.74 2.14
CA SER A 109 -3.25 -2.60 2.10
C SER A 109 -4.04 -2.53 0.78
N VAL A 110 -3.38 -2.74 -0.37
CA VAL A 110 -4.05 -2.77 -1.69
C VAL A 110 -5.08 -3.91 -1.75
N HIS A 111 -4.69 -5.12 -1.38
CA HIS A 111 -5.61 -6.26 -1.40
C HIS A 111 -6.77 -6.10 -0.40
N SER A 112 -6.51 -5.49 0.76
CA SER A 112 -7.57 -5.17 1.74
C SER A 112 -8.59 -4.20 1.15
N MET A 113 -8.13 -3.21 0.38
CA MET A 113 -8.99 -2.25 -0.31
C MET A 113 -9.84 -2.89 -1.41
N VAL A 114 -9.29 -3.84 -2.16
CA VAL A 114 -10.07 -4.66 -3.10
C VAL A 114 -11.13 -5.46 -2.34
N ALA A 115 -10.77 -6.13 -1.24
CA ALA A 115 -11.70 -6.90 -0.43
C ALA A 115 -12.83 -6.05 0.17
N ILE A 116 -12.51 -4.83 0.64
CA ILE A 116 -13.50 -3.84 1.10
C ILE A 116 -14.46 -3.49 -0.04
N THR A 117 -13.94 -3.26 -1.24
CA THR A 117 -14.75 -2.93 -2.41
C THR A 117 -15.66 -4.10 -2.79
N CYS A 118 -15.18 -5.34 -2.73
CA CYS A 118 -15.99 -6.55 -2.91
C CYS A 118 -17.11 -6.67 -1.85
N ASP A 119 -16.81 -6.52 -0.57
CA ASP A 119 -17.82 -6.56 0.50
C ASP A 119 -18.89 -5.47 0.28
N ARG A 120 -18.48 -4.26 -0.14
CA ARG A 120 -19.41 -3.18 -0.49
C ARG A 120 -20.24 -3.50 -1.72
N PHE A 121 -19.65 -4.10 -2.75
CA PHE A 121 -20.36 -4.53 -3.94
C PHE A 121 -21.49 -5.51 -3.59
N TYR A 122 -21.19 -6.58 -2.87
CA TYR A 122 -22.22 -7.54 -2.47
C TYR A 122 -23.30 -6.91 -1.58
N ALA A 123 -22.92 -6.07 -0.62
CA ALA A 123 -23.88 -5.41 0.28
C ALA A 123 -24.81 -4.40 -0.42
N VAL A 124 -24.41 -3.85 -1.57
CA VAL A 124 -25.22 -2.86 -2.31
C VAL A 124 -26.00 -3.52 -3.44
N VAL A 125 -25.34 -4.37 -4.23
CA VAL A 125 -25.88 -4.93 -5.46
C VAL A 125 -26.80 -6.12 -5.19
N PHE A 126 -26.50 -6.91 -4.15
CA PHE A 126 -27.27 -8.10 -3.77
C PHE A 126 -27.78 -8.00 -2.33
N PRO A 127 -28.69 -7.05 -2.03
CA PRO A 127 -29.12 -6.76 -0.65
C PRO A 127 -29.85 -7.92 0.04
N THR A 128 -30.44 -8.83 -0.72
CA THR A 128 -31.18 -10.00 -0.21
C THR A 128 -30.33 -11.26 -0.13
N MET A 129 -29.13 -11.26 -0.73
CA MET A 129 -28.22 -12.41 -0.65
C MET A 129 -27.25 -12.24 0.51
N GLN A 130 -26.98 -13.35 1.19
CA GLN A 130 -25.90 -13.38 2.16
C GLN A 130 -24.57 -13.16 1.43
N THR A 131 -23.77 -12.23 1.95
CA THR A 131 -22.41 -12.02 1.43
C THR A 131 -21.63 -13.34 1.50
N PRO A 132 -20.88 -13.69 0.44
CA PRO A 132 -20.12 -14.94 0.38
C PRO A 132 -19.29 -15.19 1.64
N SER A 133 -19.30 -16.44 2.12
CA SER A 133 -18.54 -16.85 3.30
C SER A 133 -17.03 -16.63 3.12
N LEU A 134 -16.52 -16.79 1.89
CA LEU A 134 -15.11 -16.52 1.54
C LEU A 134 -14.71 -15.06 1.75
N LEU A 135 -15.64 -14.11 1.77
CA LEU A 135 -15.36 -12.69 2.04
C LEU A 135 -15.32 -12.36 3.54
N ARG A 136 -15.50 -13.35 4.42
CA ARG A 136 -15.34 -13.15 5.87
C ARG A 136 -13.87 -12.90 6.19
N ALA A 137 -13.61 -11.92 7.06
CA ALA A 137 -12.26 -11.52 7.44
C ALA A 137 -11.36 -12.69 7.89
N LYS A 138 -11.93 -13.70 8.55
CA LYS A 138 -11.20 -14.91 8.99
C LYS A 138 -10.57 -15.73 7.85
N PHE A 139 -11.05 -15.59 6.61
CA PHE A 139 -10.50 -16.24 5.43
C PHE A 139 -9.72 -15.25 4.56
N VAL A 140 -10.28 -14.07 4.33
CA VAL A 140 -9.67 -13.03 3.48
C VAL A 140 -8.34 -12.56 4.05
N VAL A 141 -8.27 -12.28 5.37
CA VAL A 141 -7.06 -11.70 5.97
C VAL A 141 -5.87 -12.66 5.85
N PRO A 142 -5.96 -13.94 6.28
CA PRO A 142 -4.86 -14.90 6.07
C PRO A 142 -4.47 -15.04 4.61
N PHE A 143 -5.44 -15.10 3.69
CA PHE A 143 -5.17 -15.16 2.25
C PHE A 143 -4.36 -13.96 1.77
N ILE A 144 -4.74 -12.75 2.17
CA ILE A 144 -4.02 -11.52 1.82
C ILE A 144 -2.57 -11.59 2.34
N TRP A 145 -2.36 -11.97 3.59
CA TRP A 145 -1.01 -12.05 4.16
C TRP A 145 -0.15 -13.10 3.48
N VAL A 146 -0.67 -14.32 3.30
CA VAL A 146 0.06 -15.42 2.66
C VAL A 146 0.45 -15.06 1.23
N THR A 147 -0.48 -14.51 0.45
CA THR A 147 -0.18 -14.10 -0.93
C THR A 147 0.82 -12.96 -0.99
N SER A 148 0.73 -11.99 -0.08
CA SER A 148 1.67 -10.85 -0.04
C SER A 148 3.09 -11.28 0.35
N ILE A 149 3.21 -12.11 1.41
CA ILE A 149 4.48 -12.66 1.87
C ILE A 149 5.11 -13.54 0.78
N ALA A 150 4.32 -14.42 0.16
CA ALA A 150 4.81 -15.28 -0.92
C ALA A 150 5.36 -14.45 -2.08
N TYR A 151 4.64 -13.39 -2.47
CA TYR A 151 5.02 -12.51 -3.56
C TYR A 151 6.36 -11.81 -3.33
N PHE A 152 6.61 -11.28 -2.13
CA PHE A 152 7.86 -10.58 -1.80
C PHE A 152 8.96 -11.47 -1.22
N SER A 153 8.70 -12.77 -1.04
CA SER A 153 9.73 -13.72 -0.59
C SER A 153 11.03 -13.71 -1.41
N PRO A 154 11.07 -13.40 -2.73
CA PRO A 154 12.32 -13.26 -3.47
C PRO A 154 13.30 -12.23 -2.89
N TYR A 155 12.81 -11.24 -2.12
CA TYR A 155 13.65 -10.21 -1.51
C TYR A 155 14.72 -10.77 -0.58
N PHE A 156 14.45 -11.88 0.09
CA PHE A 156 15.42 -12.55 0.96
C PHE A 156 16.63 -13.12 0.19
N PHE A 157 16.51 -13.29 -1.12
CA PHE A 157 17.57 -13.80 -1.99
C PHE A 157 18.27 -12.68 -2.76
N VAL A 158 17.55 -11.62 -3.15
CA VAL A 158 18.10 -10.56 -4.01
C VAL A 158 18.68 -9.39 -3.24
N TYR A 159 18.11 -9.01 -2.09
CA TYR A 159 18.66 -7.92 -1.29
C TYR A 159 19.85 -8.37 -0.47
N ARG A 160 20.95 -7.60 -0.53
CA ARG A 160 22.17 -7.86 0.24
C ARG A 160 23.03 -6.62 0.38
N ILE A 161 23.92 -6.63 1.37
CA ILE A 161 24.89 -5.55 1.54
C ILE A 161 26.03 -5.70 0.52
N ARG A 162 26.40 -4.60 -0.14
CA ARG A 162 27.59 -4.46 -0.99
C ARG A 162 28.47 -3.33 -0.46
N VAL A 163 29.78 -3.55 -0.49
CA VAL A 163 30.76 -2.51 -0.16
C VAL A 163 31.23 -1.88 -1.48
N ILE A 164 31.01 -0.59 -1.63
CA ILE A 164 31.42 0.18 -2.80
C ILE A 164 32.14 1.42 -2.28
N TYR A 165 33.39 1.66 -2.72
CA TYR A 165 34.21 2.79 -2.26
C TYR A 165 34.28 2.96 -0.72
N ASN A 166 34.48 1.86 0.02
CA ASN A 166 34.52 1.80 1.49
C ASN A 166 33.20 2.17 2.22
N ALA A 167 32.10 2.37 1.50
CA ALA A 167 30.77 2.54 2.08
C ALA A 167 29.91 1.28 1.85
N ARG A 168 29.04 0.95 2.81
CA ARG A 168 28.11 -0.17 2.71
C ARG A 168 26.79 0.29 2.12
N PHE A 169 26.23 -0.46 1.18
CA PHE A 169 24.94 -0.18 0.57
C PHE A 169 24.06 -1.43 0.61
N CYS A 170 22.79 -1.25 0.95
CA CYS A 170 21.80 -2.30 0.78
C CYS A 170 21.19 -2.20 -0.62
N LEU A 171 21.50 -3.18 -1.48
CA LEU A 171 21.12 -3.16 -2.89
C LEU A 171 20.33 -4.41 -3.27
N SER A 172 19.41 -4.26 -4.24
CA SER A 172 18.76 -5.39 -4.91
C SER A 172 19.70 -5.90 -6.01
N VAL A 173 20.25 -7.10 -5.83
CA VAL A 173 21.24 -7.70 -6.73
C VAL A 173 20.69 -9.04 -7.22
N TRP A 174 20.46 -9.13 -8.53
CA TRP A 174 19.85 -10.30 -9.19
C TRP A 174 20.93 -11.14 -9.89
N ASP A 175 21.75 -11.84 -9.12
CA ASP A 175 22.80 -12.72 -9.66
C ASP A 175 22.22 -14.09 -10.08
N ALA A 176 23.06 -14.92 -10.73
CA ALA A 176 22.70 -16.30 -11.08
C ALA A 176 22.07 -17.05 -9.87
N PRO A 177 20.97 -17.80 -10.08
CA PRO A 177 20.39 -18.25 -11.35
C PRO A 177 19.51 -17.22 -12.08
N PHE A 178 19.34 -16.01 -11.54
CA PHE A 178 18.54 -14.96 -12.17
C PHE A 178 19.34 -14.21 -13.24
N ASP A 179 18.67 -13.80 -14.32
CA ASP A 179 19.23 -12.86 -15.28
C ASP A 179 19.31 -11.46 -14.66
N PRO A 180 20.51 -10.83 -14.56
CA PRO A 180 20.71 -9.56 -13.87
C PRO A 180 20.06 -8.35 -14.58
N LEU A 181 19.77 -8.45 -15.88
CA LEU A 181 19.17 -7.37 -16.66
C LEU A 181 17.65 -7.54 -16.83
N GLN A 182 17.20 -8.79 -17.00
CA GLN A 182 15.81 -9.10 -17.32
C GLN A 182 14.97 -9.41 -16.08
N SER A 183 15.52 -10.09 -15.07
CA SER A 183 14.76 -10.47 -13.88
C SER A 183 14.23 -9.28 -13.08
N PRO A 184 15.02 -8.21 -12.82
CA PRO A 184 14.49 -7.02 -12.15
C PRO A 184 13.36 -6.36 -12.94
N LYS A 185 13.51 -6.25 -14.28
CA LYS A 185 12.48 -5.65 -15.15
C LYS A 185 11.19 -6.46 -15.18
N LYS A 186 11.29 -7.78 -15.30
CA LYS A 186 10.14 -8.69 -15.26
C LYS A 186 9.45 -8.65 -13.90
N PHE A 187 10.22 -8.64 -12.81
CA PHE A 187 9.67 -8.51 -11.46
C PHE A 187 8.94 -7.18 -11.28
N GLN A 188 9.53 -6.07 -11.72
CA GLN A 188 8.92 -4.74 -11.68
C GLN A 188 7.64 -4.66 -12.54
N LEU A 189 7.65 -5.21 -13.75
CA LEU A 189 6.47 -5.27 -14.60
C LEU A 189 5.35 -6.10 -13.96
N THR A 190 5.71 -7.26 -13.39
CA THR A 190 4.75 -8.11 -12.68
C THR A 190 4.16 -7.37 -11.48
N LEU A 191 4.98 -6.61 -10.76
CA LEU A 191 4.53 -5.73 -9.67
C LEU A 191 3.52 -4.70 -10.15
N ILE A 192 3.83 -3.95 -11.21
CA ILE A 192 2.91 -2.95 -11.75
C ILE A 192 1.59 -3.61 -12.17
N VAL A 193 1.63 -4.75 -12.83
CA VAL A 193 0.40 -5.42 -13.26
C VAL A 193 -0.42 -5.93 -12.06
N THR A 194 0.22 -6.61 -11.12
CA THR A 194 -0.46 -7.30 -10.01
C THR A 194 -0.84 -6.38 -8.86
N MET A 195 -0.05 -5.34 -8.57
CA MET A 195 -0.29 -4.39 -7.48
C MET A 195 -1.04 -3.13 -7.92
N PHE A 196 -0.93 -2.76 -9.20
CA PHE A 196 -1.53 -1.53 -9.69
C PHE A 196 -2.67 -1.82 -10.66
N MET A 197 -2.38 -2.40 -11.83
CA MET A 197 -3.37 -2.51 -12.92
C MET A 197 -4.56 -3.40 -12.56
N ILE A 198 -4.32 -4.60 -12.01
CA ILE A 198 -5.38 -5.54 -11.66
C ILE A 198 -6.25 -4.99 -10.50
N PRO A 199 -5.70 -4.58 -9.34
CA PRO A 199 -6.50 -4.04 -8.25
C PRO A 199 -7.31 -2.81 -8.67
N LEU A 200 -6.69 -1.89 -9.42
CA LEU A 200 -7.35 -0.70 -9.92
C LEU A 200 -8.53 -1.05 -10.83
N SER A 201 -8.32 -1.96 -11.78
CA SER A 201 -9.36 -2.40 -12.72
C SER A 201 -10.53 -3.04 -11.99
N VAL A 202 -10.27 -3.94 -11.03
CA VAL A 202 -11.30 -4.56 -10.19
C VAL A 202 -12.08 -3.49 -9.43
N ILE A 203 -11.39 -2.55 -8.79
CA ILE A 203 -12.02 -1.48 -8.02
C ILE A 203 -12.92 -0.61 -8.89
N VAL A 204 -12.43 -0.19 -10.07
CA VAL A 204 -13.20 0.64 -11.02
C VAL A 204 -14.42 -0.11 -11.52
N VAL A 205 -14.29 -1.38 -11.93
CA VAL A 205 -15.41 -2.19 -12.41
C VAL A 205 -16.46 -2.38 -11.31
N LEU A 206 -16.04 -2.76 -10.11
CA LEU A 206 -16.97 -2.99 -8.99
C LEU A 206 -17.67 -1.70 -8.56
N TYR A 207 -16.98 -0.56 -8.47
CA TYR A 207 -17.63 0.70 -8.15
C TYR A 207 -18.56 1.20 -9.26
N THR A 208 -18.21 0.95 -10.52
CA THR A 208 -19.10 1.24 -11.64
C THR A 208 -20.38 0.41 -11.54
N ALA A 209 -20.26 -0.89 -11.27
CA ALA A 209 -21.40 -1.76 -11.06
C ALA A 209 -22.26 -1.36 -9.84
N ILE A 210 -21.62 -0.95 -8.74
CA ILE A 210 -22.30 -0.37 -7.57
C ILE A 210 -23.09 0.88 -8.00
N ALA A 211 -22.47 1.80 -8.72
CA ALA A 211 -23.10 3.04 -9.18
C ALA A 211 -24.29 2.76 -10.10
N ILE A 212 -24.17 1.82 -11.04
CA ILE A 212 -25.26 1.40 -11.93
C ILE A 212 -26.40 0.77 -11.12
N SER A 213 -26.11 -0.19 -10.23
CA SER A 213 -27.14 -0.84 -9.39
C SER A 213 -27.91 0.18 -8.56
N LEU A 214 -27.21 1.13 -7.94
CA LEU A 214 -27.81 2.22 -7.19
C LEU A 214 -28.70 3.15 -8.03
N ARG A 215 -28.36 3.36 -9.31
CA ARG A 215 -29.20 4.11 -10.26
C ARG A 215 -30.44 3.32 -10.69
N ARG A 216 -30.30 2.00 -10.91
CA ARG A 216 -31.38 1.11 -11.38
C ARG A 216 -32.40 0.76 -10.30
N GLN A 217 -32.00 0.70 -9.03
CA GLN A 217 -32.91 0.50 -7.90
C GLN A 217 -33.78 1.76 -7.59
N LYS A 218 -33.89 2.72 -8.51
CA LYS A 218 -34.96 3.73 -8.54
C LYS A 218 -36.26 3.04 -8.95
N ILE A 219 -37.05 2.59 -7.98
CA ILE A 219 -38.45 2.21 -8.23
C ILE A 219 -39.30 3.50 -8.21
N PRO A 220 -40.22 3.73 -9.17
CA PRO A 220 -41.12 4.87 -9.18
C PRO A 220 -42.18 4.67 -8.10
N GLY A 221 -42.30 5.59 -7.15
CA GLY A 221 -43.31 5.53 -6.11
C GLY A 221 -43.12 6.65 -5.08
N VAL A 222 -44.20 7.41 -4.85
CA VAL A 222 -44.29 8.54 -3.94
C VAL A 222 -44.15 8.05 -2.49
N ALA A 223 -42.91 7.92 -1.99
CA ALA A 223 -42.62 7.94 -0.57
C ALA A 223 -41.15 8.30 -0.32
N GLN A 224 -40.98 9.43 0.38
CA GLN A 224 -39.84 9.76 1.23
C GLN A 224 -38.60 10.32 0.51
N GLU A 225 -38.63 11.63 0.25
CA GLU A 225 -37.45 12.46 -0.10
C GLU A 225 -36.26 12.20 0.84
N GLU A 226 -36.52 11.94 2.12
CA GLU A 226 -35.50 11.61 3.13
C GLU A 226 -34.73 10.31 2.83
N SER A 227 -35.41 9.30 2.26
CA SER A 227 -34.80 8.03 1.84
C SER A 227 -33.92 8.22 0.60
N ILE A 228 -34.35 9.09 -0.32
CA ILE A 228 -33.62 9.48 -1.54
C ILE A 228 -32.36 10.28 -1.17
N GLU A 229 -32.45 11.16 -0.18
CA GLU A 229 -31.34 12.00 0.27
C GLU A 229 -30.28 11.19 1.05
N ARG A 230 -30.70 10.30 1.97
CA ARG A 230 -29.79 9.35 2.65
C ARG A 230 -29.08 8.44 1.65
N ARG A 231 -29.79 8.01 0.60
CA ARG A 231 -29.24 7.20 -0.50
C ARG A 231 -28.26 7.99 -1.37
N ARG A 232 -28.56 9.24 -1.73
CA ARG A 232 -27.62 10.15 -2.41
C ARG A 232 -26.35 10.37 -1.59
N LYS A 233 -26.47 10.59 -0.27
CA LYS A 233 -25.32 10.74 0.65
C LYS A 233 -24.46 9.48 0.69
N ARG A 234 -25.06 8.28 0.73
CA ARG A 234 -24.36 7.00 0.68
C ARG A 234 -23.66 6.76 -0.67
N ASN A 235 -24.34 7.04 -1.78
CA ASN A 235 -23.77 6.90 -3.14
C ASN A 235 -22.62 7.89 -3.37
N LYS A 236 -22.77 9.12 -2.87
CA LYS A 236 -21.71 10.14 -2.89
C LYS A 236 -20.51 9.69 -2.08
N LYS A 237 -20.69 9.12 -0.87
CA LYS A 237 -19.59 8.54 -0.09
C LYS A 237 -18.87 7.41 -0.82
N VAL A 238 -19.61 6.53 -1.51
CA VAL A 238 -19.04 5.43 -2.30
C VAL A 238 -18.21 5.97 -3.47
N CYS A 239 -18.75 6.92 -4.25
CA CYS A 239 -18.01 7.54 -5.35
C CYS A 239 -16.80 8.35 -4.88
N ILE A 240 -16.91 9.05 -3.74
CA ILE A 240 -15.78 9.74 -3.11
C ILE A 240 -14.72 8.74 -2.68
N MET A 241 -15.11 7.62 -2.05
CA MET A 241 -14.17 6.58 -1.64
C MET A 241 -13.45 5.99 -2.86
N ALA A 242 -14.19 5.69 -3.93
CA ALA A 242 -13.63 5.24 -5.20
C ALA A 242 -12.68 6.28 -5.83
N ALA A 243 -13.08 7.54 -5.89
CA ALA A 243 -12.29 8.62 -6.47
C ALA A 243 -11.02 8.90 -5.65
N VAL A 244 -11.12 8.91 -4.31
CA VAL A 244 -9.96 9.09 -3.43
C VAL A 244 -8.98 7.94 -3.58
N ILE A 245 -9.48 6.70 -3.67
CA ILE A 245 -8.65 5.52 -3.92
C ILE A 245 -7.97 5.64 -5.29
N VAL A 246 -8.73 5.83 -6.36
CA VAL A 246 -8.21 5.88 -7.74
C VAL A 246 -7.23 7.04 -7.92
N LEU A 247 -7.61 8.25 -7.51
CA LEU A 247 -6.74 9.43 -7.59
C LEU A 247 -5.52 9.29 -6.70
N GLY A 248 -5.67 8.77 -5.49
CA GLY A 248 -4.55 8.47 -4.60
C GLY A 248 -3.58 7.48 -5.22
N PHE A 249 -4.08 6.42 -5.86
CA PHE A 249 -3.25 5.47 -6.59
C PHE A 249 -2.53 6.15 -7.77
N PHE A 250 -3.22 6.88 -8.64
CA PHE A 250 -2.57 7.55 -9.78
C PHE A 250 -1.54 8.60 -9.33
N ILE A 251 -1.87 9.44 -8.35
CA ILE A 251 -0.99 10.51 -7.88
C ILE A 251 0.23 9.94 -7.14
N CYS A 252 0.04 8.88 -6.34
CA CYS A 252 1.14 8.34 -5.53
C CYS A 252 2.01 7.31 -6.27
N TRP A 253 1.48 6.59 -7.26
CA TRP A 253 2.22 5.51 -7.93
C TRP A 253 2.76 5.85 -9.32
N VAL A 254 2.06 6.65 -10.14
CA VAL A 254 2.55 6.97 -11.50
C VAL A 254 3.88 7.73 -11.48
N PRO A 255 4.16 8.67 -10.56
CA PRO A 255 5.46 9.33 -10.53
C PRO A 255 6.63 8.42 -10.10
N TYR A 256 6.33 7.28 -9.48
CA TYR A 256 7.32 6.33 -8.95
C TYR A 256 7.75 5.29 -9.99
N HIS A 257 6.98 5.10 -11.06
CA HIS A 257 7.18 4.11 -12.11
C HIS A 257 7.44 4.75 -13.47
#